data_AF-A0A948FWN6-F1
#
_entry.id   AF-A0A948FWN6-F1
#
_cell.length_a   1.000
_cell.length_b   1.000
_cell.length_c   1.000
_cell.angle_alpha   90.00
_cell.angle_beta   90.00
_cell.angle_gamma   90.00
#
_symmetry.space_group_name_H-M   'P 1'
#
loop_
_entity.id
_entity.type
_entity.pdbx_description
1 polymer ?
#
loop_
_entity_poly.entity_id
_entity_poly.type
_entity_poly.pdbx_seq_one_letter_code
_entity_poly.pdbx_strand_id
1 'polypeptide(L)'
;ADCERSTIVVSHDAFGYLTQYGLELAPVAGLSPDAEPTPADLGRLRQLIEEDGITTVFGERLASPRLTQTLADDAGVRTAVLDPIEGLSDETSEEDYLSLMEENLAALREANACR
;
A
#
# COMPACT_ATOMS: atom_id res chain seq x y z
N ALA A 1 9.21 -5.88 -15.26
CA ALA A 1 10.22 -6.06 -14.20
C ALA A 1 10.04 -7.47 -13.65
N ASP A 2 11.12 -8.17 -13.34
CA ASP A 2 11.02 -9.50 -12.74
C ASP A 2 10.82 -9.32 -11.23
N CYS A 3 9.56 -9.38 -10.79
CA CYS A 3 9.15 -9.27 -9.38
C CYS A 3 8.55 -10.60 -8.94
N GLU A 4 8.76 -10.98 -7.68
CA GLU A 4 8.19 -12.21 -7.11
C GLU A 4 6.71 -12.05 -6.74
N ARG A 5 6.25 -10.82 -6.53
CA ARG A 5 4.89 -10.48 -6.11
C ARG A 5 4.32 -9.38 -7.00
N SER A 6 3.02 -9.45 -7.30
CA SER A 6 2.29 -8.45 -8.07
C SER A 6 1.16 -7.79 -7.28
N THR A 7 0.63 -8.47 -6.26
CA THR A 7 -0.42 -7.95 -5.38
C THR A 7 0.15 -7.00 -4.33
N ILE A 8 -0.43 -5.81 -4.20
CA ILE A 8 -0.07 -4.83 -3.19
C ILE A 8 -1.28 -4.50 -2.31
N VAL A 9 -1.07 -4.50 -1.00
CA VAL A 9 -2.09 -4.09 -0.02
C VAL A 9 -1.87 -2.63 0.32
N VAL A 10 -2.87 -1.78 0.09
CA VAL A 10 -2.78 -0.31 0.21
C VAL A 10 -3.82 0.23 1.19
N SER A 11 -3.62 1.41 1.77
CA SER A 11 -4.56 1.99 2.73
C SER A 11 -5.96 2.16 2.15
N HIS A 12 -6.06 2.76 0.97
CA HIS A 12 -7.31 3.00 0.26
C HIS A 12 -7.11 2.91 -1.27
N ASP A 13 -8.20 2.88 -2.03
CA ASP A 13 -8.19 2.61 -3.48
C ASP A 13 -7.80 3.84 -4.34
N ALA A 14 -6.56 4.33 -4.20
CA ALA A 14 -6.02 5.47 -4.97
C ALA A 14 -5.19 5.06 -6.20
N PHE A 15 -4.72 3.82 -6.26
CA PHE A 15 -3.64 3.41 -7.17
C PHE A 15 -4.11 2.71 -8.44
N GLY A 16 -5.39 2.82 -8.82
CA GLY A 16 -5.99 2.09 -9.95
C GLY A 16 -5.20 2.18 -11.26
N TYR A 17 -4.60 3.33 -11.56
CA TYR A 17 -3.75 3.51 -12.73
C TYR A 17 -2.40 2.79 -12.66
N LEU A 18 -1.99 2.20 -11.54
CA LEU A 18 -0.78 1.39 -11.50
C LEU A 18 -1.02 -0.05 -12.01
N THR A 19 -2.29 -0.47 -12.11
CA THR A 19 -2.65 -1.82 -12.61
C THR A 19 -2.25 -2.06 -14.06
N GLN A 20 -2.15 -1.00 -14.88
CA GLN A 20 -1.61 -1.07 -16.26
C GLN A 20 -0.14 -1.52 -16.32
N TYR A 21 0.58 -1.53 -15.20
CA TYR A 21 1.94 -2.05 -15.09
C TYR A 21 2.00 -3.48 -14.53
N GLY A 22 0.86 -4.17 -14.40
CA GLY A 22 0.78 -5.55 -13.93
C GLY A 22 0.72 -5.70 -12.41
N LEU A 23 0.37 -4.63 -11.68
CA LEU A 23 0.08 -4.70 -10.24
C LEU A 23 -1.39 -5.05 -10.01
N GLU A 24 -1.65 -5.82 -8.95
CA GLU A 24 -2.98 -6.09 -8.43
C GLU A 24 -3.18 -5.34 -7.12
N LEU A 25 -4.32 -4.67 -6.95
CA LEU A 25 -4.58 -3.83 -5.78
C LEU A 25 -5.52 -4.53 -4.79
N ALA A 26 -5.14 -4.51 -3.52
CA ALA A 26 -5.95 -4.98 -2.42
C ALA A 26 -6.08 -3.87 -1.35
N PRO A 27 -7.03 -2.94 -1.51
CA PRO A 27 -7.15 -1.83 -0.59
C PRO A 27 -7.76 -2.29 0.75
N VAL A 28 -7.27 -1.74 1.86
CA VAL A 28 -7.77 -1.98 3.22
C VAL A 28 -9.13 -1.32 3.37
N ALA A 29 -9.21 -0.04 3.04
CA ALA A 29 -10.44 0.74 3.01
C ALA A 29 -10.99 0.86 1.58
N GLY A 30 -12.17 1.46 1.43
CA GLY A 30 -12.74 1.79 0.12
C GLY A 30 -12.02 2.95 -0.56
N LEU A 31 -12.78 3.82 -1.23
CA LEU A 31 -12.23 4.98 -1.96
C LEU A 31 -11.64 6.07 -1.05
N SER A 32 -12.06 6.14 0.22
CA SER A 32 -11.63 7.17 1.16
C SER A 32 -10.72 6.58 2.23
N PRO A 33 -9.63 7.27 2.61
CA PRO A 33 -8.76 6.83 3.71
C PRO A 33 -9.47 6.81 5.06
N ASP A 34 -10.55 7.57 5.23
CA ASP A 34 -11.36 7.59 6.46
C ASP A 34 -12.43 6.49 6.49
N ALA A 35 -12.57 5.70 5.43
CA ALA A 35 -13.53 4.60 5.41
C ALA A 35 -13.05 3.43 6.27
N GLU A 36 -13.94 2.92 7.14
CA GLU A 36 -13.62 1.76 7.97
C GLU A 36 -13.89 0.44 7.22
N PRO A 37 -12.93 -0.51 7.21
CA PRO A 37 -13.15 -1.85 6.68
C PRO A 37 -14.13 -2.64 7.55
N THR A 38 -14.85 -3.58 6.94
CA THR A 38 -15.60 -4.56 7.73
C THR A 38 -14.68 -5.65 8.27
N PRO A 39 -15.05 -6.36 9.36
CA PRO A 39 -14.29 -7.53 9.82
C PRO A 39 -14.11 -8.61 8.76
N ALA A 40 -15.06 -8.73 7.83
CA ALA A 40 -14.95 -9.66 6.70
C ALA A 40 -13.87 -9.24 5.71
N ASP A 41 -13.71 -7.94 5.47
CA ASP A 41 -12.63 -7.41 4.62
C ASP A 41 -11.26 -7.70 5.22
N LEU A 42 -11.09 -7.47 6.52
CA LEU A 42 -9.85 -7.77 7.23
C LEU A 42 -9.50 -9.27 7.18
N GLY A 43 -10.50 -10.14 7.36
CA GLY A 43 -10.33 -11.59 7.23
C GLY A 43 -9.88 -12.01 5.82
N ARG A 44 -10.51 -11.45 4.79
CA ARG A 44 -10.14 -11.68 3.39
C ARG A 44 -8.72 -11.19 3.07
N LEU A 45 -8.36 -10.00 3.56
CA LEU A 45 -7.02 -9.43 3.34
C LEU A 45 -5.94 -10.23 4.04
N ARG A 46 -6.19 -10.72 5.25
CA ARG A 46 -5.26 -11.63 5.93
C ARG A 46 -5.01 -12.90 5.13
N GLN A 47 -6.09 -13.54 4.65
CA GLN A 47 -5.97 -14.73 3.82
C GLN A 47 -5.18 -14.45 2.54
N LEU A 48 -5.46 -13.33 1.87
CA LEU A 48 -4.71 -12.90 0.68
C LEU A 48 -3.22 -12.69 0.99
N ILE A 49 -2.90 -12.04 2.11
CA ILE A 49 -1.50 -11.81 2.53
C ILE A 49 -0.75 -13.14 2.71
N GLU A 50 -1.39 -14.11 3.35
CA GLU A 50 -0.81 -15.44 3.57
C GLU A 50 -0.68 -16.23 2.26
N GLU A 51 -1.69 -16.23 1.39
CA GLU A 51 -1.74 -17.01 0.15
C GLU A 51 -0.79 -16.48 -0.94
N ASP A 52 -0.74 -15.16 -1.12
CA ASP A 52 0.11 -14.51 -2.13
C ASP A 52 1.54 -14.25 -1.61
N GLY A 53 1.82 -14.59 -0.35
CA GLY A 53 3.11 -14.38 0.29
C GLY A 53 3.51 -12.91 0.38
N ILE A 54 2.53 -12.01 0.52
CA ILE A 54 2.73 -10.55 0.62
C ILE A 54 3.51 -10.25 1.90
N THR A 55 4.50 -9.35 1.81
CA THR A 55 5.37 -9.03 2.95
C THR A 55 5.17 -7.63 3.51
N THR A 56 4.31 -6.83 2.87
CA THR A 56 4.18 -5.40 3.15
C THR A 56 2.73 -4.94 2.99
N VAL A 57 2.23 -4.21 3.99
CA VAL A 57 0.99 -3.42 3.91
C VAL A 57 1.38 -1.95 3.81
N PHE A 58 0.90 -1.27 2.79
CA PHE A 58 1.19 0.14 2.54
C PHE A 58 0.18 1.05 3.24
N GLY A 59 0.68 1.95 4.08
CA GLY A 59 -0.05 3.15 4.53
C GLY A 59 0.30 4.37 3.68
N GLU A 60 -0.25 5.51 4.06
CA GLU A 60 0.00 6.81 3.42
C GLU A 60 0.38 7.88 4.45
N ARG A 61 0.86 9.03 3.98
CA ARG A 61 1.40 10.10 4.83
C ARG A 61 0.32 10.94 5.53
N LEU A 62 -0.78 11.22 4.83
CA LEU A 62 -1.80 12.17 5.28
C LEU A 62 -2.94 11.52 6.08
N ALA A 63 -2.97 10.19 6.16
CA ALA A 63 -3.99 9.45 6.90
C ALA A 63 -3.40 8.71 8.11
N SER A 64 -4.26 8.34 9.04
CA SER A 64 -3.89 7.56 10.22
C SER A 64 -3.39 6.15 9.83
N PRO A 65 -2.19 5.72 10.25
CA PRO A 65 -1.64 4.41 9.90
C PRO A 65 -2.25 3.26 10.72
N ARG A 66 -3.20 3.54 11.62
CA ARG A 66 -3.69 2.54 12.59
C ARG A 66 -4.24 1.28 11.93
N LEU A 67 -5.05 1.44 10.88
CA LEU A 67 -5.69 0.30 10.20
C LEU A 67 -4.66 -0.58 9.49
N THR A 68 -3.76 0.03 8.74
CA THR A 68 -2.70 -0.70 8.01
C THR A 68 -1.71 -1.35 8.97
N GLN A 69 -1.40 -0.70 10.09
CA GLN A 69 -0.53 -1.26 11.12
C GLN A 69 -1.17 -2.44 11.85
N THR A 70 -2.44 -2.34 12.25
CA THR A 70 -3.16 -3.47 12.86
C THR A 70 -3.21 -4.68 11.91
N LEU A 71 -3.52 -4.46 10.62
CA LEU A 71 -3.52 -5.56 9.65
C LEU A 71 -2.12 -6.18 9.48
N ALA A 72 -1.07 -5.35 9.40
CA ALA A 72 0.29 -5.83 9.25
C ALA A 72 0.76 -6.65 10.47
N ASP A 73 0.47 -6.15 11.68
CA ASP A 73 0.81 -6.83 12.95
C ASP A 73 0.09 -8.18 13.05
N ASP A 74 -1.22 -8.23 12.72
CA ASP A 74 -2.02 -9.45 12.77
C ASP A 74 -1.58 -10.49 11.72
N ALA A 75 -1.09 -10.04 10.57
CA ALA A 75 -0.59 -10.91 9.50
C ALA A 75 0.92 -11.22 9.63
N GLY A 76 1.63 -10.60 10.56
CA GLY A 76 3.07 -10.80 10.76
C GLY A 76 3.94 -10.25 9.63
N VAL A 77 3.52 -9.16 8.99
CA VAL A 77 4.21 -8.53 7.84
C VAL A 77 4.63 -7.10 8.18
N ARG A 78 5.42 -6.46 7.31
CA ARG A 78 5.92 -5.10 7.54
C ARG A 78 4.90 -4.05 7.07
N THR A 79 5.07 -2.82 7.56
CA THR A 79 4.44 -1.64 6.95
C THR A 79 5.45 -0.86 6.12
N ALA A 80 4.96 -0.17 5.09
CA ALA A 80 5.70 0.84 4.33
C ALA A 80 4.76 1.97 3.92
N VAL A 81 5.29 3.04 3.33
CA VAL A 81 4.50 4.14 2.79
C VAL A 81 4.40 3.99 1.28
N LEU A 82 3.19 4.17 0.75
CA LEU A 82 2.92 4.44 -0.65
C LEU A 82 2.05 5.69 -0.73
N ASP A 83 2.59 6.76 -1.30
CA ASP A 83 1.94 8.08 -1.29
C ASP A 83 0.97 8.22 -2.47
N PRO A 84 -0.32 8.54 -2.23
CA PRO A 84 -1.27 8.81 -3.31
C PRO A 84 -1.08 10.21 -3.95
N ILE A 85 -0.23 11.06 -3.37
CA ILE A 85 0.14 12.41 -3.82
C ILE A 85 -1.09 13.34 -3.84
N GLU A 86 -1.97 13.17 -2.87
CA GLU A 86 -3.18 13.98 -2.68
C GLU A 86 -2.89 15.35 -2.06
N GLY A 87 -1.74 15.46 -1.39
CA GLY A 87 -1.21 16.68 -0.80
C GLY A 87 0.22 16.47 -0.31
N LEU A 88 0.89 17.56 0.04
CA LEU A 88 2.22 17.51 0.67
C LEU A 88 2.07 17.70 2.18
N SER A 89 2.85 16.95 2.96
CA SER A 89 3.05 17.22 4.37
C SER A 89 4.17 18.25 4.55
N ASP A 90 4.40 18.71 5.78
CA ASP A 90 5.57 19.54 6.09
C ASP A 90 6.89 18.83 5.68
N GLU A 91 6.93 17.50 5.80
CA GLU A 91 8.10 16.66 5.46
C GLU A 91 8.31 16.50 3.96
N THR A 92 7.24 16.57 3.15
CA THR A 92 7.31 16.47 1.68
C THR A 92 7.10 17.80 0.98
N SER A 93 7.16 18.92 1.71
CA SER A 93 6.82 20.27 1.20
C SER A 93 7.70 20.75 0.04
N GLU A 94 8.93 20.24 -0.06
CA GLU A 94 9.88 20.56 -1.14
C GLU A 94 9.94 19.49 -2.24
N GLU A 95 9.18 18.40 -2.09
CA GLU A 95 9.13 17.29 -3.04
C GLU A 95 8.19 17.60 -4.22
N ASP A 96 8.44 16.94 -5.35
CA ASP A 96 7.57 17.04 -6.52
C ASP A 96 6.95 15.68 -6.88
N TYR A 97 6.11 15.67 -7.91
CA TYR A 97 5.44 14.44 -8.34
C TYR A 97 6.43 13.34 -8.72
N LEU A 98 7.53 13.68 -9.40
CA LEU A 98 8.48 12.68 -9.88
C LEU A 98 9.28 12.11 -8.71
N SER A 99 9.73 12.94 -7.78
CA SER A 99 10.48 12.46 -6.61
C SER A 99 9.62 11.54 -5.74
N LEU A 100 8.37 11.91 -5.47
CA LEU A 100 7.43 11.05 -4.72
C LEU A 100 7.10 9.74 -5.46
N MET A 101 6.97 9.78 -6.79
CA MET A 101 6.76 8.56 -7.58
C MET A 101 8.00 7.66 -7.65
N GLU A 102 9.20 8.23 -7.62
CA GLU A 102 10.45 7.47 -7.51
C GLU A 102 10.58 6.78 -6.15
N GLU A 103 10.18 7.46 -5.06
CA GLU A 103 10.08 6.85 -3.73
C GLU A 103 9.05 5.72 -3.69
N ASN A 104 7.86 5.95 -4.25
CA ASN A 104 6.82 4.92 -4.38
C ASN A 104 7.34 3.70 -5.16
N LEU A 105 8.04 3.93 -6.27
CA LEU A 105 8.64 2.85 -7.06
C LEU A 105 9.69 2.07 -6.27
N ALA A 106 10.52 2.76 -5.49
CA ALA A 106 11.51 2.10 -4.63
C ALA A 106 10.83 1.21 -3.57
N ALA A 107 9.79 1.73 -2.92
CA ALA A 107 9.01 0.99 -1.92
C ALA A 107 8.32 -0.24 -2.52
N LEU A 108 7.71 -0.10 -3.71
CA LEU A 108 7.11 -1.21 -4.45
C LEU A 108 8.14 -2.27 -4.83
N ARG A 109 9.32 -1.86 -5.31
CA ARG A 109 10.39 -2.79 -5.70
C ARG A 109 10.91 -3.60 -4.53
N GLU A 110 11.09 -2.96 -3.37
CA GLU A 110 11.50 -3.68 -2.16
C GLU A 110 10.42 -4.66 -1.70
N ALA A 111 9.17 -4.20 -1.59
CA ALA A 111 8.05 -5.03 -1.13
C ALA A 111 7.80 -6.24 -2.04
N ASN A 112 7.95 -6.05 -3.36
CA ASN A 112 7.66 -7.08 -4.35
C ASN A 112 8.88 -7.93 -4.74
N ALA A 113 10.02 -7.72 -4.07
CA ALA A 113 11.29 -8.38 -4.35
C ALA A 113 11.67 -8.33 -5.85
N CYS A 114 11.59 -7.14 -6.44
CA CYS A 114 11.92 -6.91 -7.85
C CYS A 114 13.43 -6.90 -8.09
N ARG A 115 13.86 -7.39 -9.26
CA ARG A 115 15.25 -7.36 -9.75
C ARG A 115 15.50 -6.26 -10.77
#